data_AF-A0A923WSC1-F1
#
_entry.id   AF-A0A923WSC1-F1
#
_cell.length_a   1.000
_cell.length_b   1.000
_cell.length_c   1.000
_cell.angle_alpha   90.00
_cell.angle_beta   90.00
_cell.angle_gamma   90.00
#
_symmetry.space_group_name_H-M   'P 1'
#
loop_
_entity.id
_entity.type
_entity.pdbx_description
1 polymer ?
#
loop_
_entity_poly.entity_id
_entity_poly.type
_entity_poly.pdbx_seq_one_letter_code
_entity_poly.pdbx_strand_id
1 'polypeptide(L)'
;GPSSSSHSSFSTISKAKNFFDHNNKTSFVFVDQRGTGCSDGYPDANVPNLLERLRYYGTRGIVSDSEYIKQKIYPNKKWNIFGQSYGAFIVHRYAILNIGSVNGALAHANTINSDGYERVKNRIASQVQMVNEYTTRYPDDKKILEVLKSNLKFNTCFVYEKDPNQKSCGYQVLEIIAANMLGFSDQWITIHKWLGLLVDGNQVSQDGIGYFLNTFYFSTGTGSGKSKSIAGKVISWVDRNLPPLDTATCNQIQNDLLKNNIDVYGSFANECLISLQAVKEQGKLPIDSLLPYKKLQQDLLTLSDFVSVMSKEGSATPFYLYSGTHDTYVPEINFSEEIAAIASLKNIIYTNFSSTGHDGYLDEAQVWKDLISVSAEK
;
A
#
# COMPACT_ATOMS: atom_id res chain seq x y z
N GLY A 1 3.01 -7.37 -1.87
CA GLY A 1 3.02 -6.49 -0.68
C GLY A 1 3.42 -7.29 0.56
N PRO A 2 3.49 -6.69 1.76
CA PRO A 2 4.01 -7.32 3.00
C PRO A 2 3.12 -8.45 3.55
N SER A 3 2.00 -8.73 2.89
CA SER A 3 0.94 -9.61 3.39
C SER A 3 0.64 -10.79 2.49
N SER A 4 1.20 -10.86 1.29
CA SER A 4 0.88 -11.86 0.27
C SER A 4 2.13 -12.63 -0.16
N SER A 5 1.94 -13.90 -0.55
CA SER A 5 3.00 -14.68 -1.19
C SER A 5 3.29 -14.14 -2.58
N SER A 6 4.53 -14.26 -3.01
CA SER A 6 5.00 -13.98 -4.36
C SER A 6 4.34 -14.84 -5.44
N HIS A 7 3.69 -15.96 -5.08
CA HIS A 7 2.90 -16.77 -6.02
C HIS A 7 1.78 -15.98 -6.71
N SER A 8 1.14 -15.02 -6.00
CA SER A 8 0.14 -14.15 -6.64
C SER A 8 0.78 -13.27 -7.70
N SER A 9 1.97 -12.72 -7.40
CA SER A 9 2.75 -11.93 -8.35
C SER A 9 3.20 -12.75 -9.54
N PHE A 10 3.61 -14.00 -9.35
CA PHE A 10 3.97 -14.92 -10.45
C PHE A 10 2.81 -15.09 -11.44
N SER A 11 1.61 -15.40 -10.94
CA SER A 11 0.43 -15.58 -11.79
C SER A 11 0.13 -14.33 -12.62
N THR A 12 0.12 -13.14 -11.99
CA THR A 12 -0.24 -11.90 -12.68
C THR A 12 0.86 -11.46 -13.65
N ILE A 13 2.14 -11.50 -13.24
CA ILE A 13 3.28 -11.13 -14.10
C ILE A 13 3.43 -12.09 -15.28
N SER A 14 3.19 -13.39 -15.10
CA SER A 14 3.28 -14.36 -16.21
C SER A 14 2.26 -14.06 -17.32
N LYS A 15 1.05 -13.64 -16.95
CA LYS A 15 0.03 -13.22 -17.93
C LYS A 15 0.46 -11.97 -18.69
N ALA A 16 0.89 -10.94 -17.97
CA ALA A 16 1.32 -9.68 -18.57
C ALA A 16 2.59 -9.85 -19.43
N LYS A 17 3.53 -10.69 -19.01
CA LYS A 17 4.74 -11.03 -19.79
C LYS A 17 4.39 -11.61 -21.16
N ASN A 18 3.40 -12.51 -21.24
CA ASN A 18 2.98 -13.08 -22.52
C ASN A 18 2.41 -12.02 -23.49
N PHE A 19 1.85 -10.94 -22.94
CA PHE A 19 1.30 -9.83 -23.70
C PHE A 19 2.36 -8.81 -24.12
N PHE A 20 3.32 -8.46 -23.25
CA PHE A 20 4.26 -7.37 -23.50
C PHE A 20 5.68 -7.80 -23.90
N ASP A 21 6.10 -9.03 -23.56
CA ASP A 21 7.45 -9.56 -23.84
C ASP A 21 7.39 -10.82 -24.72
N HIS A 22 6.83 -10.67 -25.92
CA HIS A 22 6.65 -11.77 -26.88
C HIS A 22 7.95 -12.49 -27.25
N ASN A 23 9.09 -11.82 -27.12
CA ASN A 23 10.41 -12.37 -27.45
C ASN A 23 11.12 -12.98 -26.23
N ASN A 24 10.46 -13.08 -25.07
CA ASN A 24 11.01 -13.62 -23.84
C ASN A 24 12.37 -13.01 -23.44
N LYS A 25 12.50 -11.68 -23.58
CA LYS A 25 13.72 -10.94 -23.23
C LYS A 25 13.91 -10.83 -21.71
N THR A 26 12.85 -11.02 -20.93
CA THR A 26 12.86 -10.91 -19.47
C THR A 26 12.67 -12.27 -18.80
N SER A 27 13.27 -12.42 -17.62
CA SER A 27 13.08 -13.56 -16.73
C SER A 27 12.94 -13.05 -15.31
N PHE A 28 12.00 -13.61 -14.57
CA PHE A 28 11.66 -13.16 -13.22
C PHE A 28 12.07 -14.20 -12.18
N VAL A 29 12.61 -13.73 -11.07
CA VAL A 29 12.77 -14.51 -9.84
C VAL A 29 11.81 -13.91 -8.81
N PHE A 30 10.93 -14.75 -8.29
CA PHE A 30 9.95 -14.39 -7.28
C PHE A 30 10.44 -14.88 -5.92
N VAL A 31 10.54 -13.98 -4.95
CA VAL A 31 11.02 -14.28 -3.60
C VAL A 31 9.91 -13.97 -2.60
N ASP A 32 9.50 -14.97 -1.83
CA ASP A 32 8.67 -14.75 -0.65
C ASP A 32 9.50 -14.02 0.41
N GLN A 33 9.15 -12.78 0.71
CA GLN A 33 9.77 -12.05 1.82
C GLN A 33 9.48 -12.76 3.16
N ARG A 34 10.41 -12.65 4.11
CA ARG A 34 10.21 -13.02 5.51
C ARG A 34 8.86 -12.50 6.04
N GLY A 35 8.13 -13.36 6.76
CA GLY A 35 6.80 -13.07 7.28
C GLY A 35 5.64 -13.48 6.35
N THR A 36 5.91 -13.95 5.13
CA THR A 36 4.87 -14.29 4.15
C THR A 36 5.17 -15.55 3.33
N GLY A 37 4.12 -16.11 2.73
CA GLY A 37 4.22 -17.24 1.81
C GLY A 37 4.85 -18.47 2.46
N CYS A 38 5.82 -19.06 1.77
CA CYS A 38 6.59 -20.22 2.25
C CYS A 38 7.80 -19.84 3.11
N SER A 39 8.08 -18.54 3.29
CA SER A 39 9.11 -18.06 4.22
C SER A 39 8.59 -18.10 5.66
N ASP A 40 9.49 -18.08 6.64
CA ASP A 40 9.12 -18.06 8.06
C ASP A 40 8.10 -16.96 8.35
N GLY A 41 7.02 -17.33 9.05
CA GLY A 41 5.98 -16.40 9.46
C GLY A 41 6.48 -15.29 10.38
N TYR A 42 5.62 -14.29 10.60
CA TYR A 42 5.87 -13.33 11.67
C TYR A 42 5.93 -14.06 13.02
N PRO A 43 6.84 -13.68 13.93
CA PRO A 43 6.92 -14.29 15.25
C PRO A 43 5.61 -14.09 16.02
N ASP A 44 5.22 -15.12 16.78
CA ASP A 44 4.04 -15.06 17.65
C ASP A 44 4.20 -14.02 18.76
N ALA A 45 3.07 -13.49 19.24
CA ALA A 45 3.03 -12.46 20.26
C ALA A 45 3.73 -12.87 21.58
N ASN A 46 3.83 -14.17 21.86
CA ASN A 46 4.41 -14.72 23.08
C ASN A 46 5.93 -14.92 23.01
N VAL A 47 6.56 -14.63 21.86
CA VAL A 47 8.02 -14.78 21.68
C VAL A 47 8.77 -13.74 22.53
N PRO A 48 9.73 -14.14 23.39
CA PRO A 48 10.60 -13.20 24.08
C PRO A 48 11.32 -12.28 23.08
N ASN A 49 11.46 -10.99 23.41
CA ASN A 49 12.08 -9.99 22.53
C ASN A 49 11.39 -9.83 21.16
N LEU A 50 10.07 -10.08 21.08
CA LEU A 50 9.26 -9.94 19.87
C LEU A 50 9.59 -8.67 19.06
N LEU A 51 9.64 -7.51 19.72
CA LEU A 51 9.91 -6.22 19.07
C LEU A 51 11.31 -6.18 18.45
N GLU A 52 12.33 -6.68 19.14
CA GLU A 52 13.70 -6.76 18.63
C GLU A 52 13.80 -7.70 17.42
N ARG A 53 13.02 -8.78 17.41
CA ARG A 53 12.97 -9.71 16.27
C ARG A 53 12.27 -9.07 15.07
N LEU A 54 11.14 -8.38 15.30
CA LEU A 54 10.33 -7.75 14.25
C LEU A 54 11.06 -6.65 13.49
N ARG A 55 12.07 -6.00 14.08
CA ARG A 55 12.90 -5.01 13.37
C ARG A 55 13.59 -5.58 12.13
N TYR A 56 13.83 -6.89 12.09
CA TYR A 56 14.45 -7.54 10.96
C TYR A 56 13.45 -7.92 9.86
N TYR A 57 12.14 -7.75 10.07
CA TYR A 57 11.11 -8.06 9.08
C TYR A 57 10.81 -6.90 8.12
N GLY A 58 11.50 -5.77 8.29
CA GLY A 58 11.44 -4.62 7.40
C GLY A 58 12.29 -4.75 6.13
N THR A 59 12.29 -3.70 5.33
CA THR A 59 12.94 -3.57 4.02
C THR A 59 14.40 -3.93 4.05
N ARG A 60 15.17 -3.54 5.08
CA ARG A 60 16.59 -3.91 5.20
C ARG A 60 16.78 -5.42 5.22
N GLY A 61 16.03 -6.13 6.06
CA GLY A 61 16.11 -7.60 6.16
C GLY A 61 15.72 -8.27 4.84
N ILE A 62 14.67 -7.77 4.19
CA ILE A 62 14.21 -8.29 2.90
C ILE A 62 15.27 -8.09 1.80
N VAL A 63 15.92 -6.92 1.76
CA VAL A 63 17.03 -6.64 0.82
C VAL A 63 18.21 -7.56 1.10
N SER A 64 18.58 -7.75 2.37
CA SER A 64 19.66 -8.67 2.74
C SER A 64 19.40 -10.10 2.30
N ASP A 65 18.18 -10.61 2.47
CA ASP A 65 17.80 -11.96 1.98
C ASP A 65 17.89 -12.05 0.46
N SER A 66 17.40 -11.03 -0.23
CA SER A 66 17.39 -10.97 -1.69
C SER A 66 18.81 -10.95 -2.26
N GLU A 67 19.72 -10.14 -1.69
CA GLU A 67 21.15 -10.16 -2.05
C GLU A 67 21.81 -11.52 -1.75
N TYR A 68 21.53 -12.12 -0.59
CA TYR A 68 22.06 -13.43 -0.25
C TYR A 68 21.62 -14.49 -1.27
N ILE A 69 20.34 -14.52 -1.62
CA ILE A 69 19.78 -15.42 -2.65
C ILE A 69 20.44 -15.16 -4.00
N LYS A 70 20.55 -13.89 -4.42
CA LYS A 70 21.20 -13.51 -5.67
C LYS A 70 22.64 -14.03 -5.74
N GLN A 71 23.43 -13.83 -4.69
CA GLN A 71 24.82 -14.30 -4.62
C GLN A 71 24.94 -15.83 -4.72
N LYS A 72 23.92 -16.58 -4.27
CA LYS A 72 23.89 -18.04 -4.36
C LYS A 72 23.48 -18.56 -5.75
N ILE A 73 22.49 -17.93 -6.38
CA ILE A 73 21.92 -18.40 -7.65
C ILE A 73 22.67 -17.83 -8.85
N TYR A 74 23.07 -16.56 -8.77
CA TYR A 74 23.72 -15.82 -9.85
C TYR A 74 24.97 -15.07 -9.34
N PRO A 75 26.01 -15.78 -8.91
CA PRO A 75 27.24 -15.14 -8.45
C PRO A 75 27.81 -14.23 -9.55
N ASN A 76 28.31 -13.07 -9.15
CA ASN A 76 28.93 -12.06 -10.02
C ASN A 76 28.00 -11.45 -11.09
N LYS A 77 26.69 -11.68 -11.02
CA LYS A 77 25.73 -10.99 -11.88
C LYS A 77 25.01 -9.90 -11.12
N LYS A 78 24.77 -8.80 -11.84
CA LYS A 78 23.79 -7.81 -11.45
C LYS A 78 22.40 -8.28 -11.87
N TRP A 79 21.37 -7.80 -11.18
CA TRP A 79 19.98 -8.06 -11.53
C TRP A 79 19.17 -6.78 -11.62
N ASN A 80 18.06 -6.83 -12.33
CA ASN A 80 17.07 -5.76 -12.32
C ASN A 80 16.17 -5.98 -11.11
N ILE A 81 15.88 -4.91 -10.37
CA ILE A 81 14.97 -4.96 -9.23
C ILE A 81 13.66 -4.26 -9.59
N PHE A 82 12.56 -4.92 -9.23
CA PHE A 82 11.21 -4.44 -9.54
C PHE A 82 10.35 -4.57 -8.29
N GLY A 83 9.54 -3.55 -8.00
CA GLY A 83 8.65 -3.57 -6.85
C GLY A 83 7.49 -2.60 -6.97
N GLN A 84 6.33 -3.03 -6.48
CA GLN A 84 5.09 -2.25 -6.43
C GLN A 84 4.59 -2.16 -4.98
N SER A 85 3.95 -1.05 -4.63
CA SER A 85 3.41 -0.80 -3.29
C SER A 85 4.54 -0.84 -2.25
N TYR A 86 4.44 -1.60 -1.16
CA TYR A 86 5.58 -1.80 -0.25
C TYR A 86 6.84 -2.33 -0.95
N GLY A 87 6.70 -3.07 -2.05
CA GLY A 87 7.82 -3.51 -2.90
C GLY A 87 8.60 -2.35 -3.50
N ALA A 88 7.96 -1.24 -3.87
CA ALA A 88 8.67 -0.05 -4.32
C ALA A 88 9.52 0.56 -3.20
N PHE A 89 9.06 0.50 -1.95
CA PHE A 89 9.87 0.93 -0.79
C PHE A 89 11.08 0.00 -0.58
N ILE A 90 10.94 -1.31 -0.83
CA ILE A 90 12.05 -2.26 -0.86
C ILE A 90 13.05 -1.92 -1.97
N VAL A 91 12.58 -1.53 -3.17
CA VAL A 91 13.45 -1.13 -4.29
C VAL A 91 14.30 0.08 -3.92
N HIS A 92 13.73 1.12 -3.31
CA HIS A 92 14.51 2.26 -2.81
C HIS A 92 15.56 1.83 -1.78
N ARG A 93 15.19 0.94 -0.85
CA ARG A 93 16.16 0.41 0.15
C ARG A 93 17.28 -0.35 -0.53
N TYR A 94 16.95 -1.14 -1.54
CA TYR A 94 17.90 -1.92 -2.31
C TYR A 94 18.91 -1.01 -3.01
N ALA A 95 18.43 0.08 -3.64
CA ALA A 95 19.29 1.09 -4.23
C ALA A 95 20.26 1.68 -3.19
N ILE A 96 19.76 2.10 -2.03
CA ILE A 96 20.63 2.67 -0.98
C ILE A 96 21.70 1.68 -0.51
N LEU A 97 21.36 0.39 -0.36
CA LEU A 97 22.27 -0.58 0.26
C LEU A 97 23.17 -1.31 -0.73
N ASN A 98 22.72 -1.51 -1.97
CA ASN A 98 23.34 -2.41 -2.92
C ASN A 98 23.16 -1.96 -4.39
N ILE A 99 23.18 -0.67 -4.71
CA ILE A 99 23.04 -0.23 -6.11
C ILE A 99 24.11 -0.83 -7.05
N GLY A 100 25.33 -1.07 -6.55
CA GLY A 100 26.40 -1.71 -7.31
C GLY A 100 26.07 -3.14 -7.77
N SER A 101 25.08 -3.78 -7.15
CA SER A 101 24.55 -5.10 -7.48
C SER A 101 23.40 -5.08 -8.49
N VAL A 102 22.98 -3.91 -8.96
CA VAL A 102 21.76 -3.70 -9.75
C VAL A 102 22.12 -3.17 -11.14
N ASN A 103 21.39 -3.63 -12.17
CA ASN A 103 21.48 -3.11 -13.54
C ASN A 103 20.45 -2.01 -13.80
N GLY A 104 19.25 -2.15 -13.24
CA GLY A 104 18.19 -1.15 -13.27
C GLY A 104 17.18 -1.40 -12.17
N ALA A 105 16.51 -0.35 -11.74
CA ALA A 105 15.54 -0.38 -10.65
C ALA A 105 14.21 0.22 -11.08
N LEU A 106 13.10 -0.41 -10.70
CA LEU A 106 11.75 0.02 -11.06
C LEU A 106 10.85 0.00 -9.81
N ALA A 107 10.35 1.16 -9.42
CA ALA A 107 9.54 1.36 -8.23
C ALA A 107 8.18 1.96 -8.62
N HIS A 108 7.08 1.24 -8.36
CA HIS A 108 5.72 1.70 -8.66
C HIS A 108 4.85 1.89 -7.41
N ALA A 109 4.03 2.94 -7.39
CA ALA A 109 2.99 3.20 -6.40
C ALA A 109 3.53 3.28 -4.95
N ASN A 110 4.72 3.85 -4.79
CA ASN A 110 5.27 4.25 -3.48
C ASN A 110 6.42 5.24 -3.66
N THR A 111 6.64 6.06 -2.64
CA THR A 111 7.64 7.14 -2.62
C THR A 111 8.29 7.25 -1.24
N ILE A 112 9.47 7.87 -1.21
CA ILE A 112 10.17 8.29 0.01
C ILE A 112 9.70 9.70 0.37
N ASN A 113 9.15 9.87 1.57
CA ASN A 113 8.70 11.17 2.07
C ASN A 113 9.41 11.50 3.37
N SER A 114 9.73 12.78 3.57
CA SER A 114 10.20 13.25 4.88
C SER A 114 9.05 13.34 5.89
N ASP A 115 7.87 13.76 5.44
CA ASP A 115 6.69 13.99 6.28
C ASP A 115 5.63 12.89 6.14
N GLY A 116 5.53 12.06 7.18
CA GLY A 116 4.51 11.02 7.28
C GLY A 116 3.07 11.53 7.40
N TYR A 117 2.87 12.67 8.06
CA TYR A 117 1.56 13.25 8.24
C TYR A 117 1.02 13.77 6.91
N GLU A 118 1.82 14.53 6.16
CA GLU A 118 1.44 15.00 4.82
C GLU A 118 1.12 13.83 3.89
N ARG A 119 1.89 12.75 3.99
CA ARG A 119 1.60 11.51 3.26
C ARG A 119 0.21 10.96 3.55
N VAL A 120 -0.14 10.81 4.82
CA VAL A 120 -1.43 10.26 5.22
C VAL A 120 -2.57 11.24 4.90
N LYS A 121 -2.36 12.54 5.09
CA LYS A 121 -3.34 13.59 4.74
C LYS A 121 -3.68 13.55 3.25
N ASN A 122 -2.67 13.46 2.38
CA ASN A 122 -2.88 13.38 0.93
C ASN A 122 -3.61 12.11 0.50
N ARG A 123 -3.33 10.96 1.15
CA ARG A 123 -4.10 9.71 0.97
C ARG A 123 -5.58 9.89 1.31
N ILE A 124 -5.91 10.54 2.42
CA ILE A 124 -7.32 10.79 2.77
C ILE A 124 -7.97 11.75 1.76
N ALA A 125 -7.26 12.80 1.34
CA ALA A 125 -7.76 13.73 0.32
C ALA A 125 -8.05 13.02 -1.01
N SER A 126 -7.13 12.15 -1.47
CA SER A 126 -7.32 11.42 -2.73
C SER A 126 -8.45 10.41 -2.65
N GLN A 127 -8.71 9.79 -1.49
CA GLN A 127 -9.91 8.95 -1.31
C GLN A 127 -11.19 9.75 -1.52
N VAL A 128 -11.29 10.95 -0.93
CA VAL A 128 -12.46 11.82 -1.14
C VAL A 128 -12.62 12.17 -2.62
N GLN A 129 -11.52 12.50 -3.30
CA GLN A 129 -11.52 12.78 -4.74
C GLN A 129 -11.97 11.58 -5.57
N MET A 130 -11.40 10.39 -5.31
CA MET A 130 -11.69 9.17 -6.08
C MET A 130 -13.11 8.66 -5.85
N VAL A 131 -13.71 8.89 -4.68
CA VAL A 131 -15.15 8.65 -4.48
C VAL A 131 -15.99 9.52 -5.43
N ASN A 132 -15.63 10.80 -5.60
CA ASN A 132 -16.37 11.68 -6.52
C ASN A 132 -16.20 11.25 -7.98
N GLU A 133 -15.00 10.84 -8.37
CA GLU A 133 -14.74 10.31 -9.71
C GLU A 133 -15.48 8.99 -9.96
N TYR A 134 -15.41 8.07 -9.00
CA TYR A 134 -16.15 6.81 -9.02
C TYR A 134 -17.65 7.04 -9.21
N THR A 135 -18.26 7.92 -8.40
CA THR A 135 -19.71 8.22 -8.49
C THR A 135 -20.09 9.00 -9.75
N THR A 136 -19.14 9.67 -10.41
CA THR A 136 -19.38 10.24 -11.74
C THR A 136 -19.54 9.13 -12.79
N ARG A 137 -18.77 8.05 -12.66
CA ARG A 137 -18.86 6.87 -13.54
C ARG A 137 -20.04 5.96 -13.20
N TYR A 138 -20.41 5.86 -11.92
CA TYR A 138 -21.52 5.07 -11.40
C TYR A 138 -22.50 5.97 -10.63
N PRO A 139 -23.33 6.77 -11.33
CA PRO A 139 -24.19 7.77 -10.69
C PRO A 139 -25.24 7.17 -9.74
N ASP A 140 -25.75 5.97 -10.04
CA ASP A 140 -26.74 5.28 -9.20
C ASP A 140 -26.16 4.87 -7.84
N ASP A 141 -24.85 4.62 -7.78
CA ASP A 141 -24.17 4.22 -6.55
C ASP A 141 -24.09 5.36 -5.53
N LYS A 142 -24.18 6.63 -6.00
CA LYS A 142 -24.24 7.78 -5.09
C LYS A 142 -25.42 7.65 -4.12
N LYS A 143 -26.58 7.23 -4.61
CA LYS A 143 -27.78 7.02 -3.78
C LYS A 143 -27.59 5.88 -2.78
N ILE A 144 -26.94 4.79 -3.21
CA ILE A 144 -26.60 3.66 -2.33
C ILE A 144 -25.66 4.13 -1.20
N LEU A 145 -24.63 4.90 -1.55
CA LEU A 145 -23.69 5.47 -0.58
C LEU A 145 -24.36 6.44 0.40
N GLU A 146 -25.36 7.22 -0.05
CA GLU A 146 -26.18 8.07 0.82
C GLU A 146 -27.01 7.23 1.83
N VAL A 147 -27.59 6.11 1.38
CA VAL A 147 -28.30 5.17 2.25
C VAL A 147 -27.34 4.57 3.28
N LEU A 148 -26.17 4.09 2.85
CA LEU A 148 -25.14 3.55 3.74
C LEU A 148 -24.72 4.60 4.78
N LYS A 149 -24.38 5.81 4.35
CA LYS A 149 -23.99 6.92 5.25
C LYS A 149 -25.07 7.23 6.29
N SER A 150 -26.33 7.17 5.89
CA SER A 150 -27.47 7.48 6.76
C SER A 150 -27.71 6.40 7.83
N ASN A 151 -27.42 5.14 7.51
CA ASN A 151 -27.78 3.97 8.34
C ASN A 151 -26.59 3.34 9.10
N LEU A 152 -25.35 3.51 8.63
CA LEU A 152 -24.15 3.00 9.28
C LEU A 152 -23.75 3.85 10.48
N LYS A 153 -24.45 3.69 11.61
CA LYS A 153 -24.10 4.29 12.90
C LYS A 153 -23.10 3.42 13.66
N PHE A 154 -22.37 4.01 14.61
CA PHE A 154 -21.34 3.31 15.38
C PHE A 154 -21.84 2.03 16.07
N ASN A 155 -23.09 2.04 16.55
CA ASN A 155 -23.74 0.92 17.22
C ASN A 155 -24.51 -0.02 16.27
N THR A 156 -24.59 0.30 14.98
CA THR A 156 -25.17 -0.59 13.96
C THR A 156 -24.11 -1.59 13.53
N CYS A 157 -24.24 -2.83 13.98
CA CYS A 157 -23.27 -3.90 13.73
C CYS A 157 -23.84 -4.98 12.81
N PHE A 158 -22.95 -5.58 12.03
CA PHE A 158 -23.24 -6.64 11.08
C PHE A 158 -22.34 -7.82 11.37
N VAL A 159 -22.95 -9.01 11.38
CA VAL A 159 -22.28 -10.27 11.69
C VAL A 159 -21.78 -10.91 10.39
N TYR A 160 -20.63 -11.57 10.47
CA TYR A 160 -20.04 -12.21 9.31
C TYR A 160 -20.78 -13.52 9.04
N GLU A 161 -21.17 -13.75 7.79
CA GLU A 161 -22.02 -14.88 7.41
C GLU A 161 -21.48 -16.25 7.90
N LYS A 162 -20.15 -16.45 7.85
CA LYS A 162 -19.51 -17.73 8.26
C LYS A 162 -18.89 -17.70 9.65
N ASP A 163 -18.88 -16.56 10.35
CA ASP A 163 -18.36 -16.47 11.73
C ASP A 163 -19.24 -15.54 12.57
N PRO A 164 -20.20 -16.10 13.34
CA PRO A 164 -21.13 -15.30 14.11
C PRO A 164 -20.48 -14.53 15.26
N ASN A 165 -19.24 -14.87 15.65
CA ASN A 165 -18.51 -14.15 16.70
C ASN A 165 -17.80 -12.90 16.17
N GLN A 166 -17.60 -12.81 14.85
CA GLN A 166 -16.97 -11.69 14.20
C GLN A 166 -18.04 -10.70 13.73
N LYS A 167 -17.83 -9.41 14.03
CA LYS A 167 -18.74 -8.32 13.63
C LYS A 167 -17.98 -7.06 13.22
N SER A 168 -18.61 -6.28 12.35
CA SER A 168 -18.16 -4.95 11.94
C SER A 168 -19.29 -3.95 12.17
N CYS A 169 -18.99 -2.79 12.71
CA CYS A 169 -19.98 -1.78 13.06
C CYS A 169 -19.74 -0.46 12.34
N GLY A 170 -20.83 0.22 11.98
CA GLY A 170 -20.80 1.52 11.32
C GLY A 170 -19.92 1.54 10.08
N TYR A 171 -19.00 2.52 10.00
CA TYR A 171 -18.12 2.69 8.83
C TYR A 171 -17.03 1.63 8.69
N GLN A 172 -16.87 0.71 9.64
CA GLN A 172 -15.98 -0.43 9.45
C GLN A 172 -16.39 -1.27 8.24
N VAL A 173 -17.69 -1.27 7.90
CA VAL A 173 -18.21 -1.93 6.69
C VAL A 173 -17.60 -1.32 5.41
N LEU A 174 -17.39 0.00 5.38
CA LEU A 174 -16.85 0.70 4.21
C LEU A 174 -15.31 0.72 4.17
N GLU A 175 -14.63 0.22 5.21
CA GLU A 175 -13.16 0.20 5.24
C GLU A 175 -12.59 -0.54 4.03
N ILE A 176 -13.17 -1.69 3.68
CA ILE A 176 -12.70 -2.49 2.54
C ILE A 176 -12.83 -1.71 1.23
N ILE A 177 -13.92 -0.97 1.04
CA ILE A 177 -14.10 -0.16 -0.17
C ILE A 177 -13.06 0.96 -0.21
N ALA A 178 -12.99 1.78 0.84
CA ALA A 178 -12.09 2.94 0.89
C ALA A 178 -10.61 2.55 0.87
N ALA A 179 -10.24 1.56 1.69
CA ALA A 179 -8.86 1.22 2.02
C ALA A 179 -8.30 0.06 1.20
N ASN A 180 -9.13 -0.74 0.51
CA ASN A 180 -8.67 -1.91 -0.25
C ASN A 180 -9.10 -1.93 -1.72
N MET A 181 -10.09 -1.13 -2.16
CA MET A 181 -10.62 -1.24 -3.52
C MET A 181 -10.60 0.07 -4.29
N LEU A 182 -10.89 1.20 -3.63
CA LEU A 182 -11.07 2.48 -4.32
C LEU A 182 -9.84 2.91 -5.11
N GLY A 183 -8.65 2.71 -4.53
CA GLY A 183 -7.38 3.03 -5.19
C GLY A 183 -6.95 2.04 -6.26
N PHE A 184 -7.73 1.02 -6.58
CA PHE A 184 -7.47 0.08 -7.67
C PHE A 184 -8.56 0.29 -8.73
N SER A 185 -8.25 1.03 -9.80
CA SER A 185 -9.28 1.48 -10.74
C SER A 185 -9.91 0.31 -11.50
N ASP A 186 -9.20 -0.81 -11.65
CA ASP A 186 -9.74 -2.06 -12.18
C ASP A 186 -10.83 -2.69 -11.29
N GLN A 187 -10.88 -2.36 -10.00
CA GLN A 187 -11.86 -2.87 -9.04
C GLN A 187 -13.16 -2.08 -9.01
N TRP A 188 -13.28 -0.94 -9.71
CA TRP A 188 -14.49 -0.11 -9.62
C TRP A 188 -15.75 -0.84 -10.08
N ILE A 189 -15.65 -1.71 -11.10
CA ILE A 189 -16.78 -2.58 -11.50
C ILE A 189 -17.15 -3.55 -10.37
N THR A 190 -16.17 -4.04 -9.62
CA THR A 190 -16.39 -4.91 -8.46
C THR A 190 -17.05 -4.14 -7.31
N ILE A 191 -16.64 -2.90 -7.03
CA ILE A 191 -17.29 -2.02 -6.05
C ILE A 191 -18.76 -1.83 -6.41
N HIS A 192 -19.06 -1.51 -7.68
CA HIS A 192 -20.43 -1.27 -8.15
C HIS A 192 -21.33 -2.48 -7.90
N LYS A 193 -20.85 -3.69 -8.24
CA LYS A 193 -21.57 -4.94 -7.97
C LYS A 193 -21.84 -5.15 -6.49
N TRP A 194 -20.86 -4.87 -5.63
CA TRP A 194 -21.02 -5.04 -4.19
C TRP A 194 -21.96 -4.02 -3.57
N LEU A 195 -21.87 -2.75 -3.97
CA LEU A 195 -22.77 -1.70 -3.49
C LEU A 195 -24.24 -2.07 -3.72
N GLY A 196 -24.57 -2.66 -4.87
CA GLY A 196 -25.91 -3.16 -5.17
C GLY A 196 -26.40 -4.28 -4.23
N LEU A 197 -25.52 -4.94 -3.47
CA LEU A 197 -25.87 -5.96 -2.48
C LEU A 197 -25.93 -5.40 -1.04
N LEU A 198 -25.28 -4.27 -0.76
CA LEU A 198 -25.21 -3.73 0.61
C LEU A 198 -26.49 -3.03 1.05
N VAL A 199 -27.39 -2.71 0.11
CA VAL A 199 -28.62 -1.96 0.34
C VAL A 199 -29.80 -2.69 -0.31
N ASP A 200 -30.90 -2.81 0.44
CA ASP A 200 -32.20 -3.24 -0.05
C ASP A 200 -33.19 -2.07 0.05
N GLY A 201 -33.57 -1.50 -1.09
CA GLY A 201 -34.36 -0.27 -1.17
C GLY A 201 -33.66 0.92 -0.51
N ASN A 202 -34.19 1.39 0.63
CA ASN A 202 -33.66 2.51 1.41
C ASN A 202 -33.04 2.08 2.74
N GLN A 203 -32.76 0.79 2.92
CA GLN A 203 -32.16 0.25 4.14
C GLN A 203 -30.92 -0.58 3.82
N VAL A 204 -30.03 -0.66 4.80
CA VAL A 204 -28.85 -1.53 4.73
C VAL A 204 -29.28 -3.01 4.79
N SER A 205 -28.72 -3.83 3.90
CA SER A 205 -28.98 -5.26 3.86
C SER A 205 -28.08 -5.99 4.87
N GLN A 206 -28.69 -6.61 5.88
CA GLN A 206 -27.95 -7.40 6.89
C GLN A 206 -27.22 -8.57 6.23
N ASP A 207 -27.93 -9.35 5.42
CA ASP A 207 -27.38 -10.53 4.75
C ASP A 207 -26.35 -10.12 3.69
N GLY A 208 -26.63 -9.06 2.92
CA GLY A 208 -25.71 -8.56 1.90
C GLY A 208 -24.40 -8.04 2.48
N ILE A 209 -24.46 -7.28 3.59
CA ILE A 209 -23.26 -6.83 4.30
C ILE A 209 -22.55 -8.01 4.96
N GLY A 210 -23.25 -8.96 5.58
CA GLY A 210 -22.65 -10.16 6.16
C GLY A 210 -21.89 -11.00 5.13
N TYR A 211 -22.46 -11.17 3.94
CA TYR A 211 -21.84 -11.85 2.80
C TYR A 211 -20.63 -11.08 2.24
N PHE A 212 -20.74 -9.75 2.09
CA PHE A 212 -19.63 -8.89 1.70
C PHE A 212 -18.45 -8.99 2.67
N LEU A 213 -18.70 -8.80 3.97
CA LEU A 213 -17.69 -8.88 5.02
C LEU A 213 -17.01 -10.25 5.02
N ASN A 214 -17.80 -11.32 4.95
CA ASN A 214 -17.29 -12.68 4.87
C ASN A 214 -16.40 -12.90 3.65
N THR A 215 -16.84 -12.44 2.47
CA THR A 215 -16.07 -12.57 1.23
C THR A 215 -14.71 -11.91 1.37
N PHE A 216 -14.64 -10.67 1.82
CA PHE A 216 -13.37 -9.94 1.88
C PHE A 216 -12.53 -10.23 3.12
N TYR A 217 -13.11 -10.70 4.22
CA TYR A 217 -12.33 -11.09 5.39
C TYR A 217 -11.51 -12.37 5.16
N PHE A 218 -12.12 -13.38 4.54
CA PHE A 218 -11.44 -14.65 4.28
C PHE A 218 -10.67 -14.66 2.96
N SER A 219 -11.15 -13.95 1.92
CA SER A 219 -10.46 -13.92 0.61
C SER A 219 -9.23 -13.04 0.61
N THR A 220 -9.21 -11.97 1.42
CA THR A 220 -8.01 -11.16 1.48
C THR A 220 -6.90 -12.01 2.09
N GLY A 221 -7.09 -12.71 3.22
CA GLY A 221 -5.96 -13.31 3.95
C GLY A 221 -4.82 -12.30 4.24
N THR A 222 -5.07 -11.03 3.94
CA THR A 222 -4.09 -10.01 3.60
C THR A 222 -4.52 -8.71 4.26
N GLY A 223 -3.50 -7.99 4.71
CA GLY A 223 -3.58 -6.55 4.74
C GLY A 223 -3.95 -6.00 6.10
N SER A 224 -5.22 -5.82 6.41
CA SER A 224 -5.61 -5.03 7.59
C SER A 224 -5.23 -5.73 8.90
N GLY A 225 -5.47 -7.03 9.06
CA GLY A 225 -5.10 -7.77 10.27
C GLY A 225 -3.59 -7.82 10.55
N LYS A 226 -2.74 -8.01 9.51
CA LYS A 226 -1.27 -8.11 9.66
C LYS A 226 -0.58 -6.74 9.69
N SER A 227 -1.06 -5.74 8.92
CA SER A 227 -0.56 -4.36 9.04
C SER A 227 -0.99 -3.68 10.35
N LYS A 228 -2.18 -4.01 10.87
CA LYS A 228 -2.65 -3.62 12.21
C LYS A 228 -2.11 -4.52 13.32
N SER A 229 -1.57 -5.70 12.99
CA SER A 229 -0.86 -6.54 13.96
C SER A 229 0.36 -5.81 14.50
N ILE A 230 0.87 -6.29 15.62
CA ILE A 230 2.12 -5.80 16.19
C ILE A 230 3.27 -5.79 15.18
N ALA A 231 3.34 -6.78 14.26
CA ALA A 231 4.36 -6.85 13.23
C ALA A 231 4.28 -5.67 12.26
N GLY A 232 3.10 -5.41 11.70
CA GLY A 232 2.89 -4.29 10.78
C GLY A 232 3.13 -2.94 11.43
N LYS A 233 2.71 -2.77 12.69
CA LYS A 233 2.98 -1.58 13.50
C LYS A 233 4.48 -1.34 13.71
N VAL A 234 5.21 -2.37 14.11
CA VAL A 234 6.67 -2.28 14.33
C VAL A 234 7.40 -2.03 13.01
N ILE A 235 7.11 -2.79 11.95
CA ILE A 235 7.75 -2.61 10.63
C ILE A 235 7.45 -1.21 10.10
N SER A 236 6.20 -0.75 10.20
CA SER A 236 5.86 0.62 9.82
C SER A 236 6.71 1.60 10.63
N TRP A 237 6.75 1.52 11.95
CA TRP A 237 7.54 2.47 12.76
C TRP A 237 9.05 2.45 12.50
N VAL A 238 9.62 1.25 12.27
CA VAL A 238 11.06 1.07 12.02
C VAL A 238 11.44 1.60 10.65
N ASP A 239 10.67 1.25 9.61
CA ASP A 239 11.04 1.52 8.21
C ASP A 239 10.40 2.78 7.64
N ARG A 240 9.17 3.08 8.06
CA ARG A 240 8.27 4.03 7.42
C ARG A 240 7.91 5.13 8.42
N ASN A 241 8.20 6.37 8.08
CA ASN A 241 7.70 7.50 8.86
C ASN A 241 6.20 7.68 8.59
N LEU A 242 5.32 6.84 9.14
CA LEU A 242 3.87 6.92 8.94
C LEU A 242 3.14 6.99 10.28
N PRO A 243 2.40 8.08 10.56
CA PRO A 243 1.59 8.17 11.75
C PRO A 243 0.39 7.21 11.68
N PRO A 244 -0.13 6.76 12.83
CA PRO A 244 -1.37 6.00 12.87
C PRO A 244 -2.57 6.88 12.46
N LEU A 245 -3.58 6.28 11.85
CA LEU A 245 -4.87 6.91 11.57
C LEU A 245 -5.81 6.82 12.78
N ASP A 246 -5.39 7.36 13.92
CA ASP A 246 -6.23 7.42 15.11
C ASP A 246 -7.19 8.63 15.11
N THR A 247 -8.05 8.73 16.12
CA THR A 247 -9.03 9.83 16.23
C THR A 247 -8.35 11.21 16.28
N ALA A 248 -7.18 11.35 16.91
CA ALA A 248 -6.51 12.64 17.01
C ALA A 248 -5.94 13.03 15.64
N THR A 249 -5.22 12.13 14.98
CA THR A 249 -4.67 12.35 13.64
C THR A 249 -5.78 12.60 12.61
N CYS A 250 -6.87 11.83 12.64
CA CYS A 250 -7.98 12.05 11.71
C CYS A 250 -8.74 13.36 11.95
N ASN A 251 -8.89 13.81 13.21
CA ASN A 251 -9.46 15.14 13.48
C ASN A 251 -8.55 16.25 12.94
N GLN A 252 -7.23 16.10 13.08
CA GLN A 252 -6.28 17.05 12.52
C GLN A 252 -6.36 17.09 10.99
N ILE A 253 -6.35 15.91 10.33
CA ILE A 253 -6.49 15.78 8.88
C ILE A 253 -7.79 16.43 8.40
N GLN A 254 -8.92 16.16 9.06
CA GLN A 254 -10.19 16.81 8.71
C GLN A 254 -10.09 18.33 8.81
N ASN A 255 -9.55 18.85 9.91
CA ASN A 255 -9.44 20.30 10.10
C ASN A 255 -8.54 20.96 9.04
N ASP A 256 -7.47 20.28 8.63
CA ASP A 256 -6.57 20.80 7.59
C ASP A 256 -7.17 20.70 6.19
N LEU A 257 -7.86 19.60 5.88
CA LEU A 257 -8.51 19.41 4.58
C LEU A 257 -9.74 20.31 4.40
N LEU A 258 -10.49 20.59 5.48
CA LEU A 258 -11.59 21.56 5.44
C LEU A 258 -11.14 22.96 5.04
N LYS A 259 -9.92 23.39 5.42
CA LYS A 259 -9.36 24.69 4.98
C LYS A 259 -9.19 24.76 3.46
N ASN A 260 -9.09 23.60 2.80
CA ASN A 260 -9.00 23.46 1.35
C ASN A 260 -10.33 23.02 0.71
N ASN A 261 -11.46 23.17 1.41
CA ASN A 261 -12.80 22.76 0.98
C ASN A 261 -12.94 21.25 0.69
N ILE A 262 -12.13 20.40 1.30
CA ILE A 262 -12.24 18.95 1.22
C ILE A 262 -12.92 18.46 2.51
N ASP A 263 -14.17 17.99 2.38
CA ASP A 263 -14.95 17.50 3.52
C ASP A 263 -14.83 15.98 3.69
N VAL A 264 -13.97 15.54 4.60
CA VAL A 264 -13.75 14.10 4.89
C VAL A 264 -15.01 13.49 5.51
N TYR A 265 -15.73 14.20 6.38
CA TYR A 265 -17.02 13.74 6.94
C TYR A 265 -18.16 13.75 5.92
N GLY A 266 -18.13 14.72 5.01
CA GLY A 266 -19.04 14.86 3.89
C GLY A 266 -18.91 13.74 2.86
N SER A 267 -17.71 13.20 2.70
CA SER A 267 -17.45 12.09 1.77
C SER A 267 -18.16 10.80 2.18
N PHE A 268 -18.30 9.88 1.21
CA PHE A 268 -18.99 8.60 1.42
C PHE A 268 -18.07 7.50 1.99
N ALA A 269 -16.79 7.52 1.67
CA ALA A 269 -15.85 6.48 2.04
C ALA A 269 -14.42 7.03 2.12
N ASN A 270 -13.80 6.94 3.31
CA ASN A 270 -12.37 7.15 3.53
C ASN A 270 -11.95 6.46 4.84
N GLU A 271 -10.66 6.23 5.02
CA GLU A 271 -10.13 5.52 6.19
C GLU A 271 -10.31 6.27 7.52
N CYS A 272 -10.48 7.58 7.51
CA CYS A 272 -10.70 8.35 8.73
C CYS A 272 -12.13 8.23 9.29
N LEU A 273 -13.13 7.85 8.49
CA LEU A 273 -14.53 7.77 8.96
C LEU A 273 -14.70 6.85 10.17
N ILE A 274 -13.93 5.77 10.27
CA ILE A 274 -13.99 4.83 11.40
C ILE A 274 -13.49 5.51 12.67
N SER A 275 -12.29 6.08 12.62
CA SER A 275 -11.63 6.74 13.76
C SER A 275 -12.39 7.98 14.23
N LEU A 276 -13.10 8.64 13.31
CA LEU A 276 -13.94 9.81 13.59
C LEU A 276 -15.34 9.44 14.11
N GLN A 277 -15.89 8.29 13.69
CA GLN A 277 -17.18 7.79 14.20
C GLN A 277 -17.05 7.16 15.60
N ALA A 278 -15.89 6.61 15.93
CA ALA A 278 -15.61 6.07 17.26
C ALA A 278 -15.47 7.21 18.29
N VAL A 279 -16.49 7.42 19.13
CA VAL A 279 -16.39 8.32 20.27
C VAL A 279 -15.61 7.63 21.39
N LYS A 280 -14.41 8.15 21.71
CA LYS A 280 -13.63 8.02 22.97
C LYS A 280 -13.28 6.62 23.55
N GLU A 281 -13.59 5.49 22.92
CA GLU A 281 -13.30 4.17 23.52
C GLU A 281 -12.43 3.23 22.69
N GLN A 282 -11.38 3.75 22.05
CA GLN A 282 -10.24 2.89 21.73
C GLN A 282 -9.08 3.25 22.64
N GLY A 283 -8.90 2.42 23.66
CA GLY A 283 -7.69 2.36 24.45
C GLY A 283 -6.50 2.35 23.51
N LYS A 284 -5.76 3.45 23.55
CA LYS A 284 -4.41 3.58 23.03
C LYS A 284 -3.64 2.29 23.38
N LEU A 285 -3.32 1.48 22.39
CA LEU A 285 -2.01 0.84 22.35
C LEU A 285 -1.21 1.61 21.30
N PRO A 286 -0.71 2.81 21.63
CA PRO A 286 0.20 3.48 20.75
C PRO A 286 1.45 2.60 20.69
N ILE A 287 2.10 2.56 19.54
CA ILE A 287 3.48 2.09 19.50
C ILE A 287 4.30 2.78 20.61
N ASP A 288 3.97 4.02 20.97
CA ASP A 288 4.56 4.76 22.09
C ASP A 288 4.44 4.07 23.47
N SER A 289 3.45 3.20 23.69
CA SER A 289 3.41 2.34 24.89
C SER A 289 4.38 1.15 24.83
N LEU A 290 4.86 0.83 23.62
CA LEU A 290 5.87 -0.18 23.29
C LEU A 290 7.27 0.43 23.04
N LEU A 291 7.40 1.76 22.97
CA LEU A 291 8.68 2.47 22.89
C LEU A 291 9.52 2.50 24.18
N PRO A 292 8.97 2.35 25.42
CA PRO A 292 9.78 2.24 26.63
C PRO A 292 10.72 1.03 26.64
N TYR A 293 10.52 0.06 25.73
CA TYR A 293 11.49 -1.00 25.45
C TYR A 293 12.65 -0.42 24.61
N LYS A 294 13.54 0.32 25.29
CA LYS A 294 14.68 1.18 24.84
C LYS A 294 15.65 0.66 23.74
N LYS A 295 15.37 -0.46 23.06
CA LYS A 295 16.28 -1.07 22.09
C LYS A 295 15.82 -1.02 20.64
N LEU A 296 14.57 -0.63 20.37
CA LEU A 296 14.11 -0.47 19.00
C LEU A 296 14.65 0.86 18.45
N GLN A 297 15.41 0.79 17.36
CA GLN A 297 15.92 1.95 16.63
C GLN A 297 15.17 2.04 15.31
N GLN A 298 14.80 3.25 14.91
CA GLN A 298 14.30 3.47 13.57
C GLN A 298 15.44 3.29 12.57
N ASP A 299 15.10 2.73 11.42
CA ASP A 299 15.95 2.60 10.25
C ASP A 299 15.18 3.20 9.08
N LEU A 300 14.81 4.47 9.22
CA LEU A 300 13.99 5.15 8.21
C LEU A 300 14.75 5.22 6.89
N LEU A 301 14.00 5.06 5.81
CA LEU A 301 14.50 5.37 4.49
C LEU A 301 14.39 6.88 4.29
N THR A 302 15.52 7.56 4.07
CA THR A 302 15.54 9.02 3.86
C THR A 302 15.82 9.38 2.41
N LEU A 303 15.20 10.46 1.97
CA LEU A 303 15.42 11.00 0.62
C LEU A 303 16.87 11.48 0.43
N SER A 304 17.51 11.99 1.49
CA SER A 304 18.92 12.39 1.47
C SER A 304 19.86 11.21 1.22
N ASP A 305 19.62 10.06 1.86
CA ASP A 305 20.44 8.86 1.64
C ASP A 305 20.28 8.37 0.20
N PHE A 306 19.04 8.32 -0.29
CA PHE A 306 18.72 7.93 -1.65
C PHE A 306 19.42 8.82 -2.68
N VAL A 307 19.27 10.15 -2.59
CA VAL A 307 19.92 11.11 -3.48
C VAL A 307 21.45 11.01 -3.41
N SER A 308 22.02 10.86 -2.21
CA SER A 308 23.47 10.72 -2.03
C SER A 308 24.02 9.49 -2.76
N VAL A 309 23.35 8.33 -2.64
CA VAL A 309 23.78 7.10 -3.31
C VAL A 309 23.56 7.21 -4.82
N MET A 310 22.39 7.67 -5.27
CA MET A 310 22.06 7.73 -6.69
C MET A 310 22.89 8.77 -7.46
N SER A 311 23.31 9.87 -6.81
CA SER A 311 24.21 10.87 -7.43
C SER A 311 25.66 10.42 -7.58
N LYS A 312 26.08 9.38 -6.82
CA LYS A 312 27.44 8.87 -6.81
C LYS A 312 27.49 7.49 -7.43
N GLU A 313 27.30 6.47 -6.61
CA GLU A 313 27.43 5.06 -6.95
C GLU A 313 26.36 4.61 -7.95
N GLY A 314 25.15 5.17 -7.85
CA GLY A 314 24.03 4.84 -8.72
C GLY A 314 23.96 5.62 -10.03
N SER A 315 24.90 6.55 -10.29
CA SER A 315 24.78 7.52 -11.39
C SER A 315 24.67 6.92 -12.80
N ALA A 316 25.15 5.68 -12.98
CA ALA A 316 25.03 4.91 -14.23
C ALA A 316 23.90 3.88 -14.22
N THR A 317 23.19 3.70 -13.10
CA THR A 317 22.11 2.72 -12.95
C THR A 317 20.77 3.43 -13.16
N PRO A 318 19.99 3.10 -14.20
CA PRO A 318 18.67 3.68 -14.40
C PRO A 318 17.71 3.30 -13.26
N PHE A 319 16.99 4.29 -12.76
CA PHE A 319 15.96 4.14 -11.74
C PHE A 319 14.64 4.72 -12.27
N TYR A 320 13.63 3.89 -12.43
CA TYR A 320 12.32 4.29 -12.89
C TYR A 320 11.35 4.37 -11.71
N LEU A 321 10.71 5.52 -11.56
CA LEU A 321 9.74 5.80 -10.51
C LEU A 321 8.38 6.06 -11.13
N TYR A 322 7.36 5.34 -10.67
CA TYR A 322 6.04 5.37 -11.26
C TYR A 322 4.95 5.68 -10.24
N SER A 323 3.98 6.49 -10.65
CA SER A 323 2.73 6.74 -9.93
C SER A 323 1.52 6.57 -10.85
N GLY A 324 0.33 6.49 -10.25
CA GLY A 324 -0.94 6.51 -10.95
C GLY A 324 -1.84 7.62 -10.43
N THR A 325 -2.55 8.31 -11.32
CA THR A 325 -3.47 9.40 -10.97
C THR A 325 -4.63 8.93 -10.08
N HIS A 326 -5.07 7.67 -10.21
CA HIS A 326 -6.15 7.11 -9.39
C HIS A 326 -5.65 6.42 -8.11
N ASP A 327 -4.35 6.47 -7.80
CA ASP A 327 -3.80 5.80 -6.62
C ASP A 327 -4.21 6.54 -5.35
N THR A 328 -5.11 5.95 -4.56
CA THR A 328 -5.50 6.54 -3.28
C THR A 328 -4.51 6.30 -2.15
N TYR A 329 -3.63 5.32 -2.24
CA TYR A 329 -2.70 4.94 -1.17
C TYR A 329 -1.47 5.84 -1.15
N VAL A 330 -0.95 6.13 -2.33
CA VAL A 330 0.19 7.02 -2.55
C VAL A 330 -0.13 7.88 -3.76
N PRO A 331 -1.01 8.88 -3.62
CA PRO A 331 -1.38 9.75 -4.74
C PRO A 331 -0.15 10.50 -5.29
N GLU A 332 -0.21 10.90 -6.56
CA GLU A 332 0.87 11.60 -7.28
C GLU A 332 1.49 12.76 -6.47
N ILE A 333 0.67 13.55 -5.76
CA ILE A 333 1.15 14.66 -4.93
C ILE A 333 2.18 14.24 -3.87
N ASN A 334 2.18 12.98 -3.44
CA ASN A 334 3.19 12.48 -2.52
C ASN A 334 4.57 12.28 -3.16
N PHE A 335 4.66 12.20 -4.48
CA PHE A 335 5.94 12.09 -5.18
C PHE A 335 6.62 13.44 -5.36
N SER A 336 5.93 14.57 -5.14
CA SER A 336 6.46 15.90 -5.45
C SER A 336 7.78 16.23 -4.74
N GLU A 337 7.93 15.82 -3.49
CA GLU A 337 9.17 16.01 -2.73
C GLU A 337 10.33 15.20 -3.32
N GLU A 338 10.10 13.91 -3.59
CA GLU A 338 11.09 13.01 -4.18
C GLU A 338 11.50 13.46 -5.58
N ILE A 339 10.52 13.81 -6.43
CA ILE A 339 10.73 14.36 -7.78
C ILE A 339 11.60 15.62 -7.72
N ALA A 340 11.32 16.54 -6.80
CA ALA A 340 12.10 17.76 -6.66
C ALA A 340 13.56 17.46 -6.26
N ALA A 341 13.77 16.50 -5.36
CA ALA A 341 15.11 16.14 -4.89
C ALA A 341 15.94 15.36 -5.92
N ILE A 342 15.30 14.60 -6.81
CA ILE A 342 15.96 13.82 -7.87
C ILE A 342 16.03 14.56 -9.21
N ALA A 343 15.48 15.77 -9.33
CA ALA A 343 15.35 16.49 -10.60
C ALA A 343 16.68 16.72 -11.36
N SER A 344 17.82 16.75 -10.65
CA SER A 344 19.15 16.90 -11.25
C SER A 344 19.80 15.56 -11.66
N LEU A 345 19.21 14.42 -11.28
CA LEU A 345 19.75 13.08 -11.50
C LEU A 345 19.23 12.51 -12.82
N LYS A 346 20.09 12.51 -13.85
CA LYS A 346 19.71 12.11 -15.22
C LYS A 346 19.36 10.62 -15.37
N ASN A 347 19.79 9.80 -14.43
CA ASN A 347 19.54 8.37 -14.42
C ASN A 347 18.21 8.01 -13.73
N ILE A 348 17.47 8.98 -13.20
CA ILE A 348 16.17 8.76 -12.59
C ILE A 348 15.07 9.29 -13.51
N ILE A 349 14.10 8.43 -13.82
CA ILE A 349 12.99 8.73 -14.73
C ILE A 349 11.69 8.57 -13.96
N TYR A 350 10.95 9.67 -13.82
CA TYR A 350 9.61 9.65 -13.24
C TYR A 350 8.54 9.58 -14.33
N THR A 351 7.49 8.79 -14.12
CA THR A 351 6.33 8.73 -15.00
C THR A 351 5.06 8.60 -14.18
N ASN A 352 4.10 9.49 -14.42
CA ASN A 352 2.74 9.37 -13.88
C ASN A 352 1.79 8.84 -14.95
N PHE A 353 1.02 7.83 -14.59
CA PHE A 353 0.03 7.20 -15.45
C PHE A 353 -1.36 7.77 -15.16
N SER A 354 -1.98 8.41 -16.14
CA SER A 354 -3.22 9.19 -15.95
C SER A 354 -4.46 8.35 -15.68
N SER A 355 -4.45 7.06 -16.01
CA SER A 355 -5.62 6.18 -15.94
C SER A 355 -5.54 5.08 -14.89
N THR A 356 -4.41 4.93 -14.21
CA THR A 356 -4.18 3.80 -13.29
C THR A 356 -4.26 4.21 -11.84
N GLY A 357 -4.70 3.26 -11.02
CA GLY A 357 -4.55 3.32 -9.58
C GLY A 357 -3.26 2.67 -9.09
N HIS A 358 -3.36 2.10 -7.90
CA HIS A 358 -2.31 1.36 -7.22
C HIS A 358 -1.98 0.02 -7.93
N ASP A 359 -2.90 -0.50 -8.75
CA ASP A 359 -2.87 -1.73 -9.57
C ASP A 359 -2.05 -1.62 -10.85
N GLY A 360 -1.95 -0.42 -11.44
CA GLY A 360 -1.71 -0.27 -12.89
C GLY A 360 -0.41 -0.80 -13.47
N TYR A 361 0.60 -1.09 -12.66
CA TYR A 361 1.95 -1.36 -13.16
C TYR A 361 2.08 -2.51 -14.16
N LEU A 362 1.19 -3.50 -14.14
CA LEU A 362 1.25 -4.65 -15.06
C LEU A 362 0.60 -4.39 -16.41
N ASP A 363 -0.30 -3.42 -16.46
CA ASP A 363 -1.05 -3.07 -17.64
C ASP A 363 -0.41 -1.89 -18.40
N GLU A 364 0.59 -1.25 -17.79
CA GLU A 364 1.31 -0.13 -18.37
C GLU A 364 2.44 -0.59 -19.30
N ALA A 365 2.24 -0.37 -20.61
CA ALA A 365 3.21 -0.75 -21.64
C ALA A 365 4.60 -0.11 -21.43
N GLN A 366 4.64 1.10 -20.86
CA GLN A 366 5.88 1.81 -20.57
C GLN A 366 6.71 1.07 -19.49
N VAL A 367 6.08 0.52 -18.46
CA VAL A 367 6.77 -0.28 -17.42
C VAL A 367 7.45 -1.50 -18.06
N TRP A 368 6.77 -2.19 -18.97
CA TRP A 368 7.34 -3.35 -19.67
C TRP A 368 8.46 -2.97 -20.64
N LYS A 369 8.31 -1.85 -21.34
CA LYS A 369 9.37 -1.31 -22.18
C LYS A 369 10.64 -1.03 -21.37
N ASP A 370 10.48 -0.43 -20.20
CA ASP A 370 11.59 -0.13 -19.29
C ASP A 370 12.20 -1.42 -18.71
N LEU A 371 11.38 -2.39 -18.29
CA LEU A 371 11.85 -3.72 -17.86
C LEU A 371 12.70 -4.43 -18.92
N ILE A 372 12.26 -4.36 -20.18
CA ILE A 372 12.96 -4.98 -21.31
C ILE A 372 14.25 -4.21 -21.65
N SER A 373 14.23 -2.88 -21.61
CA SER A 373 15.41 -2.06 -21.94
C SER A 373 16.55 -2.30 -20.95
N VAL A 374 16.28 -2.32 -19.64
CA VAL A 374 17.29 -2.64 -18.61
C VAL A 374 17.77 -4.08 -18.67
N SER A 375 17.06 -4.96 -19.37
CA SER A 375 17.43 -6.36 -19.57
C SER A 375 18.26 -6.59 -20.85
N ALA A 376 18.28 -5.61 -21.77
CA ALA A 376 18.95 -5.71 -23.07
C ALA A 376 20.43 -5.27 -23.02
N GLU A 377 20.84 -4.52 -22.01
CA GLU A 377 22.24 -4.19 -21.74
C GLU A 377 22.96 -5.42 -21.18
N LYS A 378 23.50 -6.25 -22.07
CA LYS A 378 24.35 -7.41 -21.76
C LYS A 378 25.81 -7.14 -22.06
#